data_AF-A0A2I1WI99-F1
#
_entry.id   AF-A0A2I1WI99-F1
#
_cell.length_a   1.000
_cell.length_b   1.000
_cell.length_c   1.000
_cell.angle_alpha   90.00
_cell.angle_beta   90.00
_cell.angle_gamma   90.00
#
_symmetry.space_group_name_H-M   'P 1'
#
loop_
_entity.id
_entity.type
_entity.pdbx_description
1 polymer ?
#
loop_
_entity_poly.entity_id
_entity_poly.type
_entity_poly.pdbx_seq_one_letter_code
_entity_poly.pdbx_strand_id
1 'polypeptide(L)'
;MKFKKKLALFLGLGVLLLSLTGCSDFQNWELSMRSKIGALPLTVSTYDSNGQKIDQIKAKSVNIHTDKKMSQKSSNGTEHSSVIDVDYGNNRMIHVGSTMIAYEGLKNYEDAFNKKVKIDDQNRSVPLLNTMYQNFKNDWNGSSRLVMIRSQLGMPIAVFIGNHVSIHKSDMKNATQFVIDGHRLFVYRADYTVYPMSSLKSN
;
A
#
# COMPACT_ATOMS: atom_id res chain seq x y z
N MET A 1 56.32 -10.39 -18.36
CA MET A 1 54.98 -11.01 -18.52
C MET A 1 54.11 -11.06 -17.26
N LYS A 2 54.70 -11.19 -16.05
CA LYS A 2 53.94 -11.29 -14.78
C LYS A 2 53.25 -9.99 -14.32
N PHE A 3 53.83 -8.82 -14.62
CA PHE A 3 53.28 -7.52 -14.21
C PHE A 3 52.02 -7.12 -15.00
N LYS A 4 52.00 -7.38 -16.33
CA LYS A 4 50.83 -7.13 -17.18
C LYS A 4 49.62 -8.01 -16.79
N LYS A 5 49.86 -9.26 -16.36
CA LYS A 5 48.81 -10.15 -15.83
C LYS A 5 48.25 -9.67 -14.49
N LYS A 6 49.09 -9.14 -13.59
CA LYS A 6 48.64 -8.55 -12.31
C LYS A 6 47.85 -7.26 -12.51
N LEU A 7 48.26 -6.42 -13.46
CA LEU A 7 47.53 -5.18 -13.80
C LEU A 7 46.16 -5.46 -14.42
N ALA A 8 46.07 -6.47 -15.32
CA ALA A 8 44.80 -6.89 -15.90
C ALA A 8 43.83 -7.48 -14.86
N LEU A 9 44.36 -8.21 -13.86
CA LEU A 9 43.56 -8.75 -12.76
C LEU A 9 43.00 -7.63 -11.86
N PHE A 10 43.81 -6.61 -11.55
CA PHE A 10 43.37 -5.44 -10.78
C PHE A 10 42.35 -4.59 -11.54
N LEU A 11 42.51 -4.43 -12.86
CA LEU A 11 41.53 -3.70 -13.70
C LEU A 11 40.20 -4.46 -13.78
N GLY A 12 40.24 -5.79 -13.92
CA GLY A 12 39.04 -6.64 -13.93
C GLY A 12 38.29 -6.62 -12.59
N LEU A 13 39.00 -6.61 -11.46
CA LEU A 13 38.39 -6.52 -10.14
C LEU A 13 37.76 -5.13 -9.88
N GLY A 14 38.39 -4.05 -10.38
CA GLY A 14 37.86 -2.70 -10.28
C GLY A 14 36.56 -2.49 -11.07
N VAL A 15 36.43 -3.11 -12.24
CA VAL A 15 35.19 -3.08 -13.06
C VAL A 15 34.08 -3.89 -12.41
N LEU A 16 34.40 -5.01 -11.73
CA LEU A 16 33.40 -5.79 -10.99
C LEU A 16 32.83 -5.01 -9.78
N LEU A 17 33.67 -4.24 -9.09
CA LEU A 17 33.25 -3.44 -7.92
C LEU A 17 32.35 -2.24 -8.29
N LEU A 18 32.44 -1.72 -9.52
CA LEU A 18 31.55 -0.66 -10.02
C LEU A 18 30.16 -1.17 -10.43
N SER A 19 29.99 -2.49 -10.63
CA SER A 19 28.68 -3.09 -10.89
C SER A 19 27.86 -3.42 -9.63
N LEU A 20 28.45 -3.23 -8.44
CA LEU A 20 27.81 -3.49 -7.15
C LEU A 20 27.25 -2.21 -6.47
N THR A 21 27.42 -1.03 -7.07
CA THR A 21 26.70 0.19 -6.65
C THR A 21 25.34 0.27 -7.35
N GLY A 22 24.48 -0.71 -7.08
CA GLY A 22 23.06 -0.65 -7.37
C GLY A 22 22.26 -0.39 -6.09
N CYS A 23 22.73 0.56 -5.26
CA CYS A 23 22.10 0.89 -4.00
C CYS A 23 21.13 2.07 -4.19
N SER A 24 19.86 1.76 -4.01
CA SER A 24 18.74 2.63 -3.64
C SER A 24 18.45 3.85 -4.53
N ASP A 25 17.93 3.62 -5.73
CA ASP A 25 17.11 4.64 -6.40
C ASP A 25 15.62 4.50 -5.98
N PHE A 26 15.39 4.35 -4.68
CA PHE A 26 14.06 4.42 -4.04
C PHE A 26 13.69 5.87 -3.66
N GLN A 27 14.52 6.84 -4.07
CA GLN A 27 14.38 8.24 -3.66
C GLN A 27 13.37 9.07 -4.47
N ASN A 28 12.70 8.49 -5.46
CA ASN A 28 11.67 9.19 -6.25
C ASN A 28 10.29 8.53 -6.16
N TRP A 29 9.86 8.14 -4.96
CA TRP A 29 8.42 8.02 -4.64
C TRP A 29 7.82 9.43 -4.42
N GLU A 30 8.20 10.43 -5.23
CA GLU A 30 7.51 11.71 -5.24
C GLU A 30 6.13 11.50 -5.88
N LEU A 31 5.19 11.04 -5.03
CA LEU A 31 3.73 11.22 -5.00
C LEU A 31 2.90 11.01 -6.27
N SER A 32 3.51 10.68 -7.39
CA SER A 32 2.81 10.38 -8.63
C SER A 32 2.71 8.87 -8.77
N MET A 33 1.56 8.30 -8.41
CA MET A 33 1.17 6.98 -8.90
C MET A 33 0.83 7.13 -10.39
N ARG A 34 1.87 7.40 -11.19
CA ARG A 34 1.81 7.39 -12.64
C ARG A 34 1.80 5.93 -13.06
N SER A 35 0.60 5.45 -13.37
CA SER A 35 0.39 4.27 -14.21
C SER A 35 1.30 4.38 -15.44
N LYS A 36 2.21 3.43 -15.60
CA LYS A 36 2.94 3.24 -16.87
C LYS A 36 1.89 3.03 -17.97
N ILE A 37 2.19 3.43 -19.21
CA ILE A 37 1.28 3.22 -20.34
C ILE A 37 0.92 1.72 -20.41
N GLY A 38 -0.36 1.38 -20.20
CA GLY A 38 -0.86 0.01 -20.04
C GLY A 38 -1.15 -0.46 -18.60
N ALA A 39 -1.00 0.37 -17.56
CA ALA A 39 -1.19 -0.07 -16.18
C ALA A 39 -2.66 -0.13 -15.74
N LEU A 40 -2.89 -1.06 -14.82
CA LEU A 40 -4.17 -1.37 -14.18
C LEU A 40 -4.79 -0.11 -13.55
N PRO A 41 -6.12 0.06 -13.60
CA PRO A 41 -6.76 1.25 -13.05
C PRO A 41 -6.49 1.35 -11.54
N LEU A 42 -6.13 2.56 -11.11
CA LEU A 42 -5.99 2.92 -9.70
C LEU A 42 -7.39 3.07 -9.10
N THR A 43 -7.60 2.43 -7.95
CA THR A 43 -8.81 2.58 -7.13
C THR A 43 -8.45 3.41 -5.92
N VAL A 44 -9.22 4.47 -5.66
CA VAL A 44 -9.15 5.27 -4.43
C VAL A 44 -10.49 5.14 -3.73
N SER A 45 -10.48 4.82 -2.44
CA SER A 45 -11.68 4.66 -1.63
C SER A 45 -11.52 5.35 -0.29
N THR A 46 -12.56 6.02 0.19
CA THR A 46 -12.61 6.55 1.57
C THR A 46 -13.57 5.77 2.44
N TYR A 47 -13.32 5.81 3.75
CA TYR A 47 -14.07 5.05 4.75
C TYR A 47 -14.33 5.89 5.99
N ASP A 48 -15.51 5.71 6.57
CA ASP A 48 -15.85 6.30 7.86
C ASP A 48 -15.08 5.62 9.01
N SER A 49 -15.32 6.07 10.24
CA SER A 49 -14.70 5.48 11.43
C SER A 49 -15.13 4.04 11.68
N ASN A 50 -16.33 3.65 11.24
CA ASN A 50 -16.89 2.31 11.40
C ASN A 50 -16.45 1.35 10.27
N GLY A 51 -15.57 1.79 9.37
CA GLY A 51 -15.08 0.97 8.26
C GLY A 51 -16.07 0.85 7.10
N GLN A 52 -17.16 1.62 7.10
CA GLN A 52 -18.06 1.69 5.96
C GLN A 52 -17.41 2.50 4.84
N LYS A 53 -17.39 1.92 3.64
CA LYS A 53 -16.93 2.63 2.43
C LYS A 53 -17.90 3.78 2.11
N ILE A 54 -17.39 5.00 2.04
CA ILE A 54 -18.15 6.22 1.75
C ILE A 54 -18.18 6.45 0.24
N ASP A 55 -17.00 6.49 -0.38
CA ASP A 55 -16.85 6.75 -1.81
C ASP A 55 -15.78 5.84 -2.44
N GLN A 56 -15.80 5.80 -3.78
CA GLN A 56 -14.78 5.12 -4.56
C GLN A 56 -14.66 5.75 -5.94
N ILE A 57 -13.44 6.10 -6.33
CA ILE A 57 -13.10 6.52 -7.69
C ILE A 57 -12.15 5.51 -8.34
N LYS A 58 -12.28 5.36 -9.65
CA LYS A 58 -11.35 4.59 -10.48
C LYS A 58 -10.76 5.49 -11.55
N ALA A 59 -9.44 5.55 -11.63
CA ALA A 59 -8.74 6.42 -12.56
C ALA A 59 -7.55 5.72 -13.22
N LYS A 60 -7.14 6.19 -14.39
CA LYS A 60 -5.93 5.70 -15.06
C LYS A 60 -4.66 6.13 -14.32
N SER A 61 -4.64 7.32 -13.73
CA SER A 61 -3.52 7.87 -12.97
C SER A 61 -4.05 8.67 -11.80
N VAL A 62 -3.33 8.64 -10.67
CA VAL A 62 -3.66 9.40 -9.47
C VAL A 62 -2.36 10.02 -8.93
N ASN A 63 -2.41 11.30 -8.58
CA ASN A 63 -1.34 11.98 -7.86
C ASN A 63 -1.92 12.42 -6.51
N ILE A 64 -1.38 11.89 -5.41
CA ILE A 64 -1.87 12.16 -4.05
C ILE A 64 -0.81 13.01 -3.38
N HIS A 65 -1.14 14.19 -2.85
CA HIS A 65 -0.15 15.03 -2.18
C HIS A 65 -0.77 15.86 -1.07
N THR A 66 0.04 16.32 -0.13
CA THR A 66 -0.42 17.24 0.92
C THR A 66 -0.76 18.59 0.30
N ASP A 67 -1.91 19.16 0.67
CA ASP A 67 -2.20 20.56 0.36
C ASP A 67 -1.33 21.43 1.27
N LYS A 68 -0.29 22.04 0.69
CA LYS A 68 0.67 22.89 1.44
C LYS A 68 0.04 24.17 1.99
N LYS A 69 -1.03 24.68 1.37
CA LYS A 69 -1.69 25.92 1.80
C LYS A 69 -2.65 25.67 2.96
N MET A 70 -3.33 24.53 2.97
CA MET A 70 -4.25 24.17 4.07
C MET A 70 -3.58 23.36 5.18
N SER A 71 -2.47 22.67 4.89
CA SER A 71 -1.67 21.92 5.89
C SER A 71 -0.54 22.77 6.49
N GLN A 72 -0.78 24.06 6.68
CA GLN A 72 0.21 24.98 7.25
C GLN A 72 0.68 24.51 8.62
N LYS A 73 1.99 24.59 8.83
CA LYS A 73 2.60 24.44 10.14
C LYS A 73 2.49 25.76 10.89
N SER A 74 2.04 25.69 12.13
CA SER A 74 2.15 26.80 13.09
C SER A 74 3.60 27.24 13.25
N SER A 75 3.82 28.43 13.81
CA SER A 75 5.16 28.97 14.13
C SER A 75 5.98 28.05 15.05
N ASN A 76 5.32 27.15 15.78
CA ASN A 76 5.96 26.13 16.64
C ASN A 76 6.22 24.78 15.94
N GLY A 77 5.97 24.67 14.63
CA GLY A 77 6.15 23.46 13.84
C GLY A 77 4.96 22.48 13.84
N THR A 78 3.87 22.79 14.54
CA THR A 78 2.68 21.93 14.62
C THR A 78 1.81 22.08 13.37
N GLU A 79 1.60 21.00 12.62
CA GLU A 79 0.71 20.97 11.45
C GLU A 79 -0.76 21.06 11.89
N HIS A 80 -1.48 22.11 11.47
CA HIS A 80 -2.83 22.42 11.95
C HIS A 80 -3.91 21.45 11.44
N SER A 81 -3.79 21.01 10.18
CA SER A 81 -4.79 20.18 9.50
C SER A 81 -4.08 19.34 8.44
N SER A 82 -4.23 18.01 8.41
CA SER A 82 -3.69 17.20 7.32
C SER A 82 -4.72 17.12 6.20
N VAL A 83 -4.61 18.04 5.24
CA VAL A 83 -5.43 18.09 4.02
C VAL A 83 -4.65 17.47 2.88
N ILE A 84 -5.29 16.57 2.14
CA ILE A 84 -4.66 15.87 1.02
C ILE A 84 -5.45 16.12 -0.25
N ASP A 85 -4.73 16.42 -1.32
CA ASP A 85 -5.27 16.54 -2.67
C ASP A 85 -5.04 15.23 -3.42
N VAL A 86 -6.06 14.82 -4.17
CA VAL A 86 -6.05 13.64 -5.03
C VAL A 86 -6.42 14.08 -6.43
N ASP A 87 -5.41 14.17 -7.30
CA ASP A 87 -5.55 14.57 -8.70
C ASP A 87 -5.75 13.34 -9.58
N TYR A 88 -6.80 13.36 -10.41
CA TYR A 88 -7.10 12.29 -11.35
C TYR A 88 -7.74 12.83 -12.63
N GLY A 89 -7.11 12.57 -13.78
CA GLY A 89 -7.52 13.18 -15.04
C GLY A 89 -7.46 14.72 -14.95
N ASN A 90 -8.59 15.39 -15.20
CA ASN A 90 -8.74 16.85 -15.07
C ASN A 90 -9.49 17.26 -13.79
N ASN A 91 -9.65 16.34 -12.84
CA ASN A 91 -10.39 16.55 -11.60
C ASN A 91 -9.45 16.52 -10.39
N ARG A 92 -9.86 17.19 -9.32
CA ARG A 92 -9.21 17.16 -8.01
C ARG A 92 -10.24 16.84 -6.93
N MET A 93 -9.94 15.86 -6.09
CA MET A 93 -10.64 15.60 -4.84
C MET A 93 -9.79 16.13 -3.69
N ILE A 94 -10.38 16.96 -2.84
CA ILE A 94 -9.75 17.47 -1.62
C ILE A 94 -10.30 16.65 -0.45
N HIS A 95 -9.42 16.01 0.32
CA HIS A 95 -9.81 15.06 1.36
C HIS A 95 -9.21 15.44 2.72
N VAL A 96 -10.03 15.32 3.76
CA VAL A 96 -9.64 15.63 5.15
C VAL A 96 -10.29 14.63 6.11
N GLY A 97 -9.52 14.18 7.11
CA GLY A 97 -10.06 13.57 8.34
C GLY A 97 -10.43 12.08 8.29
N SER A 98 -11.03 11.58 7.21
CA SER A 98 -11.45 10.17 7.14
C SER A 98 -10.37 9.25 6.56
N THR A 99 -10.54 7.94 6.73
CA THR A 99 -9.60 6.93 6.26
C THR A 99 -9.63 6.87 4.73
N MET A 100 -8.48 6.80 4.07
CA MET A 100 -8.41 6.65 2.61
C MET A 100 -7.38 5.59 2.23
N ILE A 101 -7.71 4.74 1.26
CA ILE A 101 -6.74 3.86 0.61
C ILE A 101 -6.73 4.12 -0.89
N ALA A 102 -5.55 3.97 -1.51
CA ALA A 102 -5.41 3.99 -2.95
C ALA A 102 -4.49 2.86 -3.41
N TYR A 103 -4.91 2.06 -4.39
CA TYR A 103 -4.14 0.91 -4.84
C TYR A 103 -4.33 0.61 -6.33
N GLU A 104 -3.34 -0.05 -6.93
CA GLU A 104 -3.38 -0.55 -8.30
C GLU A 104 -3.00 -2.03 -8.31
N GLY A 105 -3.56 -2.82 -9.22
CA GLY A 105 -3.19 -4.23 -9.42
C GLY A 105 -3.39 -5.18 -8.25
N LEU A 106 -3.94 -4.70 -7.13
CA LEU A 106 -4.26 -5.48 -5.95
C LEU A 106 -5.75 -5.81 -5.90
N LYS A 107 -6.07 -7.03 -5.45
CA LYS A 107 -7.44 -7.46 -5.15
C LYS A 107 -7.74 -7.20 -3.68
N ASN A 108 -8.72 -6.35 -3.40
CA ASN A 108 -9.24 -6.17 -2.05
C ASN A 108 -10.18 -7.33 -1.69
N TYR A 109 -9.74 -8.24 -0.82
CA TYR A 109 -10.53 -9.39 -0.38
C TYR A 109 -11.65 -9.01 0.59
N GLU A 110 -11.56 -7.86 1.26
CA GLU A 110 -12.66 -7.36 2.11
C GLU A 110 -13.89 -7.03 1.27
N ASP A 111 -13.70 -6.31 0.15
CA ASP A 111 -14.77 -6.02 -0.81
C ASP A 111 -15.35 -7.30 -1.43
N ALA A 112 -14.51 -8.29 -1.69
CA ALA A 112 -14.95 -9.58 -2.22
C ALA A 112 -15.74 -10.38 -1.16
N PHE A 113 -15.34 -10.28 0.10
CA PHE A 113 -15.98 -10.96 1.22
C PHE A 113 -17.38 -10.39 1.51
N ASN A 114 -17.48 -9.06 1.60
CA ASN A 114 -18.74 -8.35 1.87
C ASN A 114 -19.78 -8.50 0.75
N LYS A 115 -19.35 -8.87 -0.47
CA LYS A 115 -20.27 -9.23 -1.56
C LYS A 115 -20.79 -10.66 -1.48
N LYS A 116 -20.03 -11.57 -0.87
CA LYS A 116 -20.36 -13.00 -0.79
C LYS A 116 -21.13 -13.36 0.47
N VAL A 117 -20.84 -12.68 1.58
CA VAL A 117 -21.36 -13.02 2.90
C VAL A 117 -22.36 -11.97 3.35
N LYS A 118 -23.58 -12.38 3.67
CA LYS A 118 -24.53 -11.53 4.39
C LYS A 118 -24.14 -11.53 5.86
N ILE A 119 -24.02 -10.34 6.46
CA ILE A 119 -23.51 -10.15 7.83
C ILE A 119 -24.34 -10.90 8.89
N ASP A 120 -25.58 -11.27 8.58
CA ASP A 120 -26.47 -12.04 9.45
C ASP A 120 -26.00 -13.50 9.69
N ASP A 121 -25.15 -14.05 8.82
CA ASP A 121 -24.67 -15.45 8.88
C ASP A 121 -23.33 -15.64 9.61
N GLN A 122 -22.77 -14.59 10.23
CA GLN A 122 -21.48 -14.68 10.91
C GLN A 122 -21.63 -15.32 12.30
N ASN A 123 -21.22 -16.58 12.43
CA ASN A 123 -20.96 -17.18 13.75
C ASN A 123 -19.80 -16.40 14.41
N ARG A 124 -20.13 -15.54 15.38
CA ARG A 124 -19.20 -14.66 16.11
C ARG A 124 -18.03 -15.39 16.79
N SER A 125 -18.09 -16.72 16.88
CA SER A 125 -17.06 -17.56 17.49
C SER A 125 -15.83 -17.78 16.59
N VAL A 126 -15.95 -17.58 15.27
CA VAL A 126 -14.83 -17.80 14.33
C VAL A 126 -14.16 -16.46 13.99
N PRO A 127 -12.83 -16.33 14.15
CA PRO A 127 -12.11 -15.11 13.75
C PRO A 127 -12.31 -14.78 12.26
N LEU A 128 -12.57 -13.51 11.95
CA LEU A 128 -12.87 -13.03 10.60
C LEU A 128 -11.85 -13.49 9.55
N LEU A 129 -10.55 -13.37 9.84
CA LEU A 129 -9.50 -13.74 8.88
C LEU A 129 -9.49 -15.24 8.58
N ASN A 130 -9.88 -16.10 9.53
CA ASN A 130 -10.03 -17.52 9.27
C ASN A 130 -11.22 -17.77 8.34
N THR A 131 -12.35 -17.11 8.59
CA THR A 131 -13.52 -17.18 7.70
C THR A 131 -13.17 -16.72 6.29
N MET A 132 -12.45 -15.60 6.14
CA MET A 132 -11.94 -15.13 4.85
C MET A 132 -11.00 -16.14 4.20
N TYR A 133 -10.05 -16.71 4.96
CA TYR A 133 -9.11 -17.71 4.45
C TYR A 133 -9.86 -18.92 3.89
N GLN A 134 -10.86 -19.46 4.59
CA GLN A 134 -11.64 -20.59 4.07
C GLN A 134 -12.42 -20.22 2.79
N ASN A 135 -12.96 -19.00 2.71
CA ASN A 135 -13.70 -18.51 1.54
C ASN A 135 -12.81 -18.23 0.31
N PHE A 136 -11.51 -17.97 0.52
CA PHE A 136 -10.56 -17.58 -0.52
C PHE A 136 -9.32 -18.48 -0.57
N LYS A 137 -9.40 -19.70 0.00
CA LYS A 137 -8.27 -20.61 0.18
C LYS A 137 -7.47 -20.85 -1.10
N ASN A 138 -8.18 -21.00 -2.23
CA ASN A 138 -7.56 -21.21 -3.54
C ASN A 138 -6.75 -19.99 -4.00
N ASP A 139 -7.28 -18.79 -3.79
CA ASP A 139 -6.60 -17.54 -4.16
C ASP A 139 -5.43 -17.23 -3.22
N TRP A 140 -5.54 -17.60 -1.94
CA TRP A 140 -4.54 -17.31 -0.92
C TRP A 140 -3.43 -18.37 -0.87
N ASN A 141 -3.63 -19.50 -1.55
CA ASN A 141 -2.62 -20.54 -1.64
C ASN A 141 -1.36 -20.02 -2.34
N GLY A 142 -0.19 -20.33 -1.79
CA GLY A 142 1.10 -19.85 -2.30
C GLY A 142 1.45 -18.41 -1.93
N SER A 143 0.57 -17.66 -1.24
CA SER A 143 0.93 -16.35 -0.67
C SER A 143 1.59 -16.49 0.71
N SER A 144 2.66 -15.74 0.95
CA SER A 144 3.41 -15.80 2.21
C SER A 144 2.89 -14.84 3.28
N ARG A 145 2.24 -13.73 2.89
CA ARG A 145 1.78 -12.67 3.79
C ARG A 145 0.39 -12.16 3.44
N LEU A 146 -0.28 -11.64 4.45
CA LEU A 146 -1.54 -10.91 4.37
C LEU A 146 -1.37 -9.52 4.97
N VAL A 147 -1.86 -8.50 4.29
CA VAL A 147 -1.91 -7.11 4.77
C VAL A 147 -3.37 -6.75 5.02
N MET A 148 -3.71 -6.53 6.30
CA MET A 148 -5.03 -6.07 6.72
C MET A 148 -4.97 -4.59 7.04
N ILE A 149 -5.85 -3.80 6.43
CA ILE A 149 -6.04 -2.38 6.73
C ILE A 149 -7.35 -2.23 7.49
N ARG A 150 -7.33 -1.42 8.54
CA ARG A 150 -8.45 -1.14 9.43
C ARG A 150 -8.71 0.36 9.54
N SER A 151 -9.97 0.74 9.74
CA SER A 151 -10.34 2.11 10.10
C SER A 151 -9.70 2.52 11.43
N GLN A 152 -9.82 3.80 11.78
CA GLN A 152 -9.35 4.34 13.06
C GLN A 152 -10.01 3.72 14.31
N LEU A 153 -11.16 3.04 14.16
CA LEU A 153 -11.80 2.27 15.25
C LEU A 153 -11.52 0.76 15.17
N GLY A 154 -10.58 0.35 14.31
CA GLY A 154 -10.17 -1.05 14.19
C GLY A 154 -11.06 -1.91 13.27
N MET A 155 -12.01 -1.31 12.55
CA MET A 155 -12.90 -2.04 11.65
C MET A 155 -12.17 -2.43 10.36
N PRO A 156 -12.20 -3.70 9.90
CA PRO A 156 -11.60 -4.12 8.64
C PRO A 156 -12.13 -3.31 7.45
N ILE A 157 -11.23 -2.76 6.62
CA ILE A 157 -11.62 -2.01 5.40
C ILE A 157 -10.97 -2.55 4.12
N ALA A 158 -9.81 -3.19 4.26
CA ALA A 158 -9.17 -3.87 3.15
C ALA A 158 -8.31 -5.04 3.61
N VAL A 159 -8.26 -6.08 2.77
CA VAL A 159 -7.36 -7.22 2.93
C VAL A 159 -6.68 -7.50 1.61
N PHE A 160 -5.35 -7.53 1.63
CA PHE A 160 -4.50 -7.84 0.48
C PHE A 160 -3.58 -9.01 0.82
N ILE A 161 -3.16 -9.77 -0.19
CA ILE A 161 -2.21 -10.88 -0.04
C ILE A 161 -1.02 -10.66 -0.96
N GLY A 162 0.11 -11.25 -0.59
CA GLY A 162 1.28 -11.29 -1.47
C GLY A 162 2.45 -12.06 -0.89
N ASN A 163 3.48 -12.27 -1.70
CA ASN A 163 4.70 -12.96 -1.30
C ASN A 163 5.77 -12.02 -0.76
N HIS A 164 5.89 -10.83 -1.35
CA HIS A 164 6.83 -9.80 -0.97
C HIS A 164 6.06 -8.55 -0.57
N VAL A 165 6.10 -8.22 0.73
CA VAL A 165 5.49 -7.01 1.28
C VAL A 165 6.59 -6.14 1.85
N SER A 166 6.71 -4.93 1.32
CA SER A 166 7.58 -3.89 1.88
C SER A 166 6.73 -2.70 2.33
N ILE A 167 7.12 -2.10 3.46
CA ILE A 167 6.42 -1.00 4.10
C ILE A 167 7.35 0.20 4.11
N HIS A 168 6.84 1.34 3.66
CA HIS A 168 7.58 2.58 3.49
C HIS A 168 6.85 3.70 4.22
N LYS A 169 7.63 4.55 4.89
CA LYS A 169 7.11 5.76 5.50
C LYS A 169 6.80 6.77 4.39
N SER A 170 5.65 7.41 4.45
CA SER A 170 5.34 8.55 3.60
C SER A 170 5.85 9.85 4.24
N ASP A 171 6.25 10.81 3.41
CA ASP A 171 6.48 12.19 3.86
C ASP A 171 5.18 12.88 4.30
N MET A 172 4.04 12.35 3.86
CA MET A 172 2.72 12.79 4.31
C MET A 172 2.41 12.24 5.71
N LYS A 173 1.96 13.13 6.60
CA LYS A 173 1.55 12.76 7.96
C LYS A 173 0.41 11.75 7.93
N ASN A 174 0.44 10.77 8.83
CA ASN A 174 -0.55 9.70 8.93
C ASN A 174 -0.71 8.85 7.65
N ALA A 175 0.30 8.81 6.79
CA ALA A 175 0.28 7.97 5.60
C ALA A 175 1.37 6.87 5.65
N THR A 176 1.00 5.68 5.18
CA THR A 176 1.90 4.54 5.00
C THR A 176 1.79 4.06 3.56
N GLN A 177 2.92 3.65 2.99
CA GLN A 177 3.00 3.14 1.63
C GLN A 177 3.47 1.69 1.66
N PHE A 178 2.86 0.86 0.83
CA PHE A 178 3.18 -0.54 0.69
C PHE A 178 3.52 -0.83 -0.77
N VAL A 179 4.50 -1.73 -0.95
CA VAL A 179 4.67 -2.45 -2.21
C VAL A 179 4.45 -3.93 -1.93
N ILE A 180 3.42 -4.50 -2.56
CA ILE A 180 2.98 -5.90 -2.44
C ILE A 180 3.15 -6.54 -3.82
N ASP A 181 4.13 -7.44 -3.96
CA ASP A 181 4.49 -8.11 -5.22
C ASP A 181 4.64 -7.15 -6.42
N GLY A 182 5.24 -5.98 -6.18
CA GLY A 182 5.46 -4.93 -7.19
C GLY A 182 4.28 -3.99 -7.40
N HIS A 183 3.13 -4.24 -6.76
CA HIS A 183 1.96 -3.37 -6.80
C HIS A 183 1.91 -2.42 -5.61
N ARG A 184 1.37 -1.22 -5.84
CA ARG A 184 1.41 -0.12 -4.87
C ARG A 184 0.09 -0.02 -4.11
N LEU A 185 0.21 0.23 -2.80
CA LEU A 185 -0.89 0.56 -1.91
C LEU A 185 -0.50 1.76 -1.05
N PHE A 186 -1.28 2.83 -1.12
CA PHE A 186 -1.21 4.00 -0.27
C PHE A 186 -2.33 3.94 0.77
N VAL A 187 -2.00 4.21 2.02
CA VAL A 187 -2.94 4.14 3.16
C VAL A 187 -2.80 5.43 3.96
N TYR A 188 -3.91 6.13 4.18
CA TYR A 188 -4.00 7.37 4.93
C TYR A 188 -4.98 7.24 6.09
N ARG A 189 -4.53 7.60 7.29
CA ARG A 189 -5.30 7.57 8.55
C ARG A 189 -5.99 6.23 8.81
N ALA A 190 -5.23 5.14 8.73
CA ALA A 190 -5.70 3.79 8.96
C ALA A 190 -4.68 3.02 9.82
N ASP A 191 -5.17 2.02 10.54
CA ASP A 191 -4.32 1.02 11.18
C ASP A 191 -4.04 -0.11 10.20
N TYR A 192 -2.90 -0.78 10.36
CA TYR A 192 -2.59 -1.97 9.57
C TYR A 192 -1.96 -3.08 10.41
N THR A 193 -2.09 -4.32 9.92
CA THR A 193 -1.34 -5.47 10.43
C THR A 193 -0.90 -6.33 9.26
N VAL A 194 0.37 -6.75 9.27
CA VAL A 194 0.88 -7.73 8.31
C VAL A 194 1.02 -9.07 9.02
N TYR A 195 0.29 -10.08 8.55
CA TYR A 195 0.32 -11.43 9.09
C TYR A 195 1.15 -12.34 8.19
N PRO A 196 2.01 -13.22 8.75
CA PRO A 196 2.48 -14.36 7.98
C PRO A 196 1.30 -15.29 7.74
N MET A 197 1.17 -15.81 6.51
CA MET A 197 0.03 -16.64 6.13
C MET A 197 -0.05 -17.93 6.96
N SER A 198 1.08 -18.40 7.49
CA SER A 198 1.14 -19.54 8.42
C SER A 198 0.29 -19.35 9.68
N SER A 199 0.10 -18.12 10.16
CA SER A 199 -0.72 -17.83 11.34
C SER A 199 -2.22 -18.11 11.13
N LEU A 200 -2.68 -18.17 9.88
CA LEU A 200 -4.09 -18.43 9.54
C LEU A 200 -4.36 -19.91 9.21
N LYS A 201 -3.29 -20.70 8.96
CA LYS A 201 -3.39 -22.11 8.53
C LYS A 201 -3.54 -23.10 9.68
N SER A 202 -3.28 -22.70 10.93
CA SER A 202 -3.23 -23.63 12.07
C SER A 202 -4.56 -23.85 12.79
N ASN A 203 -5.70 -23.54 12.16
CA ASN A 203 -7.04 -23.83 12.68
C ASN A 203 -7.80 -24.75 11.73
#